data_AF-A0A966V0D2-F1
#
_entry.id   AF-A0A966V0D2-F1
#
_cell.length_a   1.000
_cell.length_b   1.000
_cell.length_c   1.000
_cell.angle_alpha   90.00
_cell.angle_beta   90.00
_cell.angle_gamma   90.00
#
_symmetry.space_group_name_H-M   'P 1'
#
loop_
_entity.id
_entity.type
_entity.pdbx_description
1 polymer ?
#
loop_
_entity_poly.entity_id
_entity_poly.type
_entity_poly.pdbx_seq_one_letter_code
_entity_poly.pdbx_strand_id
1 'polypeptide(L)'
;MTKLGVEDLLDATVDRLERSESRPGQVTMAREITSAIESGRHLIVQAGTGTGKSLGYLVPVALSGRRTVVATYTKALQDQLAKFDLPLVASVVEAELGHDLTFAVLKGRSNYLCLQRVDELNDRSQQLDVDPSGTAAVRKLIEWSHETLTGDSGDIDWSLSDNAWRQVSVTSEECPGARKCPRGNDCFAERARALAQESDVIVVNTHLYALDIASDGSILPDHDVVIFDEAHQLEDVVSSSASVAIGPGRVASIASTIRSVIADDALYTRFGRAGTSLTTALAARSGQRVALPLEQSIADALVELRLCTDDALTA
;
A
#
# COMPACT_ATOMS: atom_id res chain seq x y z
N MET A 1 -11.20 20.87 36.00
CA MET A 1 -10.95 21.08 34.56
C MET A 1 -12.12 20.46 33.83
N THR A 2 -12.89 21.25 33.10
CA THR A 2 -13.95 20.76 32.23
C THR A 2 -13.31 19.83 31.20
N LYS A 3 -13.86 18.63 30.99
CA LYS A 3 -13.34 17.69 30.01
C LYS A 3 -13.51 18.33 28.63
N LEU A 4 -12.40 18.59 27.92
CA LEU A 4 -12.43 19.19 26.59
C LEU A 4 -13.29 18.31 25.67
N GLY A 5 -14.28 18.90 25.01
CA GLY A 5 -15.16 18.19 24.08
C GLY A 5 -14.57 18.10 22.68
N VAL A 6 -15.20 17.29 21.82
CA VAL A 6 -14.80 17.18 20.40
C VAL A 6 -14.90 18.51 19.66
N GLU A 7 -15.88 19.34 20.01
CA GLU A 7 -16.06 20.67 19.43
C GLU A 7 -14.95 21.63 19.84
N ASP A 8 -14.62 21.67 21.13
CA ASP A 8 -13.54 22.51 21.65
C ASP A 8 -12.20 22.17 20.97
N LEU A 9 -11.91 20.88 20.82
CA LEU A 9 -10.69 20.41 20.16
C LEU A 9 -10.70 20.68 18.65
N LEU A 10 -11.87 20.54 18.00
CA LEU A 10 -12.03 20.85 16.58
C LEU A 10 -11.82 22.34 16.33
N ASP A 11 -12.43 23.21 17.13
CA ASP A 11 -12.28 24.66 17.03
C ASP A 11 -10.81 25.06 17.25
N ALA A 12 -10.16 24.53 18.30
CA ALA A 12 -8.73 24.74 18.55
C ALA A 12 -7.83 24.28 17.39
N THR A 13 -8.24 23.23 16.67
CA THR A 13 -7.52 22.73 15.49
C THR A 13 -7.71 23.64 14.28
N VAL A 14 -8.95 24.07 14.03
CA VAL A 14 -9.30 24.93 12.89
C VAL A 14 -8.72 26.33 13.05
N ASP A 15 -8.63 26.85 14.28
CA ASP A 15 -8.05 28.17 14.59
C ASP A 15 -6.55 28.29 14.29
N ARG A 16 -5.85 27.16 14.16
CA ARG A 16 -4.44 27.14 13.73
C ARG A 16 -4.27 27.22 12.21
N LEU A 17 -5.35 27.18 11.43
CA LEU A 17 -5.31 27.34 9.98
C LEU A 17 -5.35 28.82 9.59
N GLU A 18 -4.57 29.22 8.58
CA GLU A 18 -4.50 30.62 8.10
C GLU A 18 -5.85 31.19 7.63
N ARG A 19 -6.81 30.33 7.28
CA ARG A 19 -8.17 30.68 6.84
C ARG A 19 -9.21 29.82 7.57
N SER A 20 -9.41 30.13 8.85
CA SER A 20 -10.47 29.53 9.67
C SER A 20 -11.85 30.05 9.20
N GLU A 21 -12.74 29.11 8.84
CA GLU A 21 -14.16 29.36 8.64
C GLU A 21 -14.95 28.29 9.37
N SER A 22 -15.98 28.68 10.12
CA SER A 22 -16.86 27.74 10.79
C SER A 22 -17.64 26.90 9.78
N ARG A 23 -17.59 25.57 9.92
CA ARG A 23 -18.20 24.61 9.01
C ARG A 23 -19.17 23.72 9.78
N PRO A 24 -20.48 24.04 9.83
CA PRO A 24 -21.46 23.28 10.61
C PRO A 24 -21.50 21.77 10.27
N GLY A 25 -21.26 21.43 9.00
CA GLY A 25 -21.17 20.02 8.56
C GLY A 25 -19.98 19.27 9.15
N GLN A 26 -18.84 19.94 9.34
CA GLN A 26 -17.65 19.36 9.97
C GLN A 26 -17.88 19.09 11.46
N VAL A 27 -18.51 20.04 12.16
CA VAL A 27 -18.91 19.87 13.58
C VAL A 27 -19.89 18.71 13.73
N THR A 28 -20.90 18.64 12.85
CA THR A 28 -21.89 17.55 12.86
C THR A 28 -21.20 16.20 12.62
N MET A 29 -20.31 16.12 11.64
CA MET A 29 -19.52 14.92 11.35
C MET A 29 -18.68 14.50 12.57
N ALA A 30 -17.98 15.42 13.22
CA ALA A 30 -17.15 15.12 14.38
C ALA A 30 -17.97 14.59 15.57
N ARG A 31 -19.14 15.18 15.84
CA ARG A 31 -20.08 14.70 16.87
C ARG A 31 -20.59 13.29 16.57
N GLU A 32 -21.04 13.05 15.34
CA GLU A 32 -21.57 11.75 14.93
C GLU A 32 -20.49 10.65 14.97
N ILE A 33 -19.26 10.96 14.55
CA ILE A 33 -18.13 10.03 14.63
C ILE A 33 -17.78 9.73 16.10
N THR A 34 -17.74 10.74 16.97
CA THR A 34 -17.52 10.55 18.41
C THR A 34 -18.56 9.59 18.99
N SER A 35 -19.84 9.85 18.73
CA SER A 35 -20.94 9.00 19.16
C SER A 35 -20.82 7.57 18.60
N ALA A 36 -20.40 7.43 17.35
CA ALA A 36 -20.24 6.13 16.70
C ALA A 36 -19.12 5.30 17.35
N ILE A 37 -17.97 5.93 17.64
CA ILE A 37 -16.85 5.30 18.34
C ILE A 37 -17.28 4.87 19.76
N GLU A 38 -17.92 5.76 20.52
CA GLU A 38 -18.36 5.48 21.89
C GLU A 38 -19.38 4.34 21.96
N SER A 39 -20.34 4.32 21.04
CA SER A 39 -21.42 3.31 21.01
C SER A 39 -21.06 2.03 20.24
N GLY A 40 -19.91 1.99 19.56
CA GLY A 40 -19.47 0.82 18.79
C GLY A 40 -20.34 0.52 17.56
N ARG A 41 -20.93 1.54 16.93
CA ARG A 41 -21.75 1.41 15.73
C ARG A 41 -21.01 1.83 14.47
N HIS A 42 -21.44 1.29 13.32
CA HIS A 42 -21.00 1.80 12.02
C HIS A 42 -21.70 3.13 11.68
N LEU A 43 -20.98 4.01 11.00
CA LEU A 43 -21.48 5.29 10.53
C LEU A 43 -21.02 5.51 9.08
N ILE A 44 -21.96 5.91 8.22
CA ILE A 44 -21.67 6.36 6.86
C ILE A 44 -21.93 7.86 6.82
N VAL A 45 -20.93 8.63 6.40
CA VAL A 45 -21.03 10.09 6.27
C VAL A 45 -20.84 10.47 4.81
N GLN A 46 -21.79 11.20 4.25
CA GLN A 46 -21.63 11.86 2.96
C GLN A 46 -21.27 13.32 3.21
N ALA A 47 -20.04 13.71 2.83
CA ALA A 47 -19.54 15.07 2.95
C ALA A 47 -19.00 15.54 1.60
N GLY A 48 -19.32 16.79 1.23
CA GLY A 48 -18.83 17.40 -0.01
C GLY A 48 -17.30 17.56 -0.02
N THR A 49 -16.72 17.77 -1.20
CA THR A 49 -15.30 18.08 -1.33
C THR A 49 -14.97 19.43 -0.67
N GLY A 50 -13.75 19.57 -0.15
CA GLY A 50 -13.31 20.82 0.49
C GLY A 50 -13.96 21.15 1.85
N THR A 51 -14.82 20.27 2.38
CA THR A 51 -15.53 20.49 3.67
C THR A 51 -14.66 20.33 4.92
N GLY A 52 -13.38 19.96 4.78
CA GLY A 52 -12.49 19.70 5.92
C GLY A 52 -12.75 18.34 6.56
N LYS A 53 -13.13 17.34 5.74
CA LYS A 53 -13.45 15.96 6.14
C LYS A 53 -12.36 15.36 7.03
N SER A 54 -11.08 15.56 6.67
CA SER A 54 -9.93 15.04 7.41
C SER A 54 -9.98 15.41 8.88
N LEU A 55 -10.05 16.69 9.21
CA LEU A 55 -10.12 17.12 10.61
C LEU A 55 -11.42 16.66 11.28
N GLY A 56 -12.52 16.59 10.53
CA GLY A 56 -13.81 16.09 11.01
C GLY A 56 -13.77 14.64 11.51
N TYR A 57 -12.89 13.78 10.96
CA TYR A 57 -12.68 12.42 11.47
C TYR A 57 -11.41 12.27 12.34
N LEU A 58 -10.36 13.06 12.12
CA LEU A 58 -9.10 12.93 12.88
C LEU A 58 -9.24 13.44 14.31
N VAL A 59 -9.93 14.55 14.52
CA VAL A 59 -10.16 15.13 15.86
C VAL A 59 -10.91 14.16 16.79
N PRO A 60 -12.09 13.60 16.41
CA PRO A 60 -12.76 12.63 17.28
C PRO A 60 -11.96 11.34 17.47
N VAL A 61 -11.20 10.91 16.46
CA VAL A 61 -10.28 9.77 16.58
C VAL A 61 -9.21 10.04 17.64
N ALA A 62 -8.54 11.18 17.56
CA ALA A 62 -7.50 11.57 18.51
C ALA A 62 -8.04 11.70 19.94
N LEU A 63 -9.21 12.31 20.10
CA LEU A 63 -9.87 12.47 21.41
C LEU A 63 -10.31 11.12 22.02
N SER A 64 -10.62 10.13 21.18
CA SER A 64 -11.09 8.83 21.65
C SER A 64 -10.02 8.01 22.37
N GLY A 65 -8.73 8.29 22.10
CA GLY A 65 -7.61 7.47 22.58
C GLY A 65 -7.63 6.03 22.08
N ARG A 66 -8.46 5.72 21.08
CA ARG A 66 -8.57 4.39 20.49
C ARG A 66 -7.62 4.24 19.33
N ARG A 67 -7.03 3.05 19.25
CA ARG A 67 -6.12 2.77 18.15
C ARG A 67 -6.88 2.72 16.85
N THR A 68 -6.43 3.52 15.87
CA THR A 68 -7.23 3.79 14.67
C THR A 68 -6.43 3.59 13.40
N VAL A 69 -7.05 2.94 12.42
CA VAL A 69 -6.54 2.87 11.05
C VAL A 69 -7.34 3.81 10.16
N VAL A 70 -6.65 4.69 9.43
CA VAL A 70 -7.24 5.54 8.39
C VAL A 70 -6.83 4.99 7.03
N ALA A 71 -7.79 4.39 6.33
CA ALA A 71 -7.61 3.84 4.98
C ALA A 71 -8.00 4.89 3.94
N THR A 72 -7.03 5.30 3.11
CA THR A 72 -7.22 6.30 2.05
C THR A 72 -7.10 5.68 0.67
N TYR A 73 -7.82 6.21 -0.30
CA TYR A 73 -7.78 5.68 -1.66
C TYR A 73 -6.51 6.08 -2.44
N THR A 74 -6.11 7.34 -2.35
CA THR A 74 -5.00 7.88 -3.18
C THR A 74 -3.76 8.21 -2.36
N LYS A 75 -2.58 8.07 -2.97
CA LYS A 75 -1.30 8.48 -2.37
C LYS A 75 -1.28 9.97 -1.99
N ALA A 76 -1.92 10.83 -2.79
CA ALA A 76 -2.02 12.26 -2.51
C ALA A 76 -2.79 12.55 -1.21
N LEU A 77 -3.92 11.86 -0.97
CA LEU A 77 -4.67 11.97 0.28
C LEU A 77 -3.86 11.44 1.47
N GLN A 78 -3.19 10.29 1.30
CA GLN A 78 -2.31 9.72 2.31
C GLN A 78 -1.19 10.72 2.71
N ASP A 79 -0.54 11.32 1.73
CA ASP A 79 0.52 12.31 1.95
C ASP A 79 -0.03 13.60 2.58
N GLN A 80 -1.24 14.03 2.20
CA GLN A 80 -1.90 15.17 2.82
C GLN A 80 -2.14 14.93 4.32
N LEU A 81 -2.67 13.76 4.69
CA LEU A 81 -2.89 13.40 6.08
C LEU A 81 -1.58 13.38 6.86
N ALA A 82 -0.56 12.72 6.32
CA ALA A 82 0.70 12.50 7.02
C ALA A 82 1.55 13.77 7.17
N LYS A 83 1.54 14.66 6.17
CA LYS A 83 2.41 15.85 6.12
C LYS A 83 1.75 17.10 6.70
N PHE A 84 0.42 17.15 6.76
CA PHE A 84 -0.31 18.36 7.19
C PHE A 84 -1.34 18.07 8.27
N ASP A 85 -2.35 17.22 7.99
CA ASP A 85 -3.53 17.12 8.86
C ASP A 85 -3.20 16.44 10.21
N LEU A 86 -2.47 15.32 10.22
CA LEU A 86 -2.06 14.62 11.44
C LEU A 86 -1.03 15.41 12.28
N PRO A 87 0.04 15.99 11.70
CA PRO A 87 0.93 16.88 12.47
C PRO A 87 0.18 18.02 13.14
N LEU A 88 -0.80 18.61 12.45
CA LEU A 88 -1.63 19.67 13.00
C LEU A 88 -2.45 19.15 14.20
N VAL A 89 -3.21 18.07 14.03
CA VAL A 89 -4.03 17.49 15.10
C VAL A 89 -3.15 17.06 16.29
N ALA A 90 -2.01 16.42 16.04
CA ALA A 90 -1.08 16.02 17.11
C ALA A 90 -0.58 17.23 17.91
N SER A 91 -0.20 18.32 17.24
CA SER A 91 0.24 19.55 17.92
C SER A 91 -0.85 20.23 18.77
N VAL A 92 -2.12 20.01 18.43
CA VAL A 92 -3.27 20.55 19.18
C VAL A 92 -3.56 19.63 20.37
N VAL A 93 -3.53 18.32 20.17
CA VAL A 93 -3.69 17.32 21.23
C VAL A 93 -2.62 17.50 22.31
N GLU A 94 -1.36 17.69 21.93
CA GLU A 94 -0.28 17.96 22.89
C GLU A 94 -0.55 19.24 23.70
N ALA A 95 -0.95 20.33 23.03
CA ALA A 95 -1.17 21.62 23.67
C ALA A 95 -2.41 21.64 24.59
N GLU A 96 -3.51 21.02 24.17
CA GLU A 96 -4.80 21.10 24.86
C GLU A 96 -5.05 19.94 25.84
N LEU A 97 -4.51 18.76 25.54
CA LEU A 97 -4.74 17.53 26.32
C LEU A 97 -3.48 17.04 27.06
N GLY A 98 -2.29 17.56 26.72
CA GLY A 98 -1.05 17.30 27.46
C GLY A 98 -0.44 15.91 27.24
N HIS A 99 -0.78 15.24 26.13
CA HIS A 99 -0.15 13.99 25.73
C HIS A 99 0.12 13.97 24.22
N ASP A 100 1.06 13.12 23.80
CA ASP A 100 1.40 12.98 22.39
C ASP A 100 0.37 12.12 21.66
N LEU A 101 0.04 12.50 20.42
CA LEU A 101 -0.67 11.65 19.48
C LEU A 101 0.34 11.11 18.46
N THR A 102 0.65 9.82 18.54
CA THR A 102 1.60 9.18 17.63
C THR A 102 0.89 8.70 16.37
N PHE A 103 1.56 8.84 15.22
CA PHE A 103 1.02 8.34 13.96
C PHE A 103 2.10 7.81 13.03
N ALA A 104 1.71 6.89 12.16
CA ALA A 104 2.59 6.29 11.16
C ALA A 104 1.88 6.12 9.81
N VAL A 105 2.68 6.13 8.74
CA VAL A 105 2.23 5.77 7.41
C VAL A 105 2.76 4.38 7.07
N LEU A 106 1.86 3.45 6.78
CA LEU A 106 2.22 2.09 6.41
C LEU A 106 1.81 1.80 4.95
N LYS A 107 2.78 1.37 4.15
CA LYS A 107 2.63 1.05 2.73
C LYS A 107 3.05 -0.41 2.45
N GLY A 108 2.70 -0.91 1.27
CA GLY A 108 3.20 -2.22 0.82
C GLY A 108 4.72 -2.20 0.59
N ARG A 109 5.39 -3.36 0.71
CA ARG A 109 6.86 -3.50 0.59
C ARG A 109 7.46 -2.87 -0.66
N SER A 110 6.74 -2.94 -1.78
CA SER A 110 7.16 -2.34 -3.05
C SER A 110 7.22 -0.81 -3.05
N ASN A 111 6.78 -0.14 -1.98
CA ASN A 111 6.90 1.31 -1.81
C ASN A 111 8.19 1.72 -1.07
N TYR A 112 8.94 0.75 -0.57
CA TYR A 112 10.20 0.97 0.14
C TYR A 112 11.39 0.44 -0.68
N LEU A 113 12.51 1.14 -0.58
CA LEU A 113 13.79 0.70 -1.12
C LEU A 113 14.26 -0.56 -0.39
N CYS A 114 14.80 -1.52 -1.14
CA CYS A 114 15.33 -2.76 -0.61
C CYS A 114 16.86 -2.70 -0.59
N LEU A 115 17.45 -2.52 0.59
CA LEU A 115 18.90 -2.43 0.75
C LEU A 115 19.62 -3.68 0.23
N GLN A 116 19.06 -4.87 0.44
CA GLN A 116 19.63 -6.12 -0.10
C GLN A 116 19.69 -6.11 -1.63
N ARG A 117 18.64 -5.60 -2.28
CA ARG A 117 18.59 -5.50 -3.74
C ARG A 117 19.59 -4.45 -4.26
N VAL A 118 19.79 -3.36 -3.52
CA VAL A 118 20.82 -2.36 -3.82
C VAL A 118 22.23 -2.97 -3.72
N ASP A 119 22.51 -3.73 -2.67
CA ASP A 119 23.80 -4.40 -2.48
C ASP A 119 24.09 -5.38 -3.65
N GLU A 120 23.10 -6.18 -4.06
CA GLU A 120 23.22 -7.10 -5.20
C GLU A 120 23.52 -6.39 -6.54
N LEU A 121 22.95 -5.20 -6.75
CA LEU A 121 23.23 -4.38 -7.93
C LEU A 121 24.65 -3.82 -7.92
N ASN A 122 25.13 -3.38 -6.74
CA ASN A 122 26.50 -2.90 -6.58
C ASN A 122 27.52 -4.00 -6.82
N ASP A 123 27.30 -5.21 -6.28
CA ASP A 123 28.22 -6.34 -6.46
C ASP A 123 28.33 -6.77 -7.93
N ARG A 124 27.19 -6.82 -8.64
CA ARG A 124 27.17 -7.13 -10.09
C ARG A 124 27.91 -6.08 -10.91
N SER A 125 27.84 -4.81 -10.51
CA SER A 125 28.52 -3.70 -11.18
C SER A 125 30.03 -3.83 -11.09
N GLN A 126 30.52 -4.23 -9.93
CA GLN A 126 31.95 -4.42 -9.70
C GLN A 126 32.50 -5.66 -10.40
N GLN A 127 31.71 -6.72 -10.53
CA GLN A 127 32.15 -7.99 -11.14
C GLN A 127 32.22 -7.95 -12.67
N LEU A 128 31.36 -7.19 -13.33
CA LEU A 128 31.21 -7.24 -14.79
C LEU A 128 31.98 -6.12 -15.52
N ASP A 129 32.57 -5.15 -14.82
CA ASP A 129 33.20 -3.94 -15.40
C ASP A 129 32.29 -3.22 -16.43
N VAL A 130 30.98 -3.47 -16.30
CA VAL A 130 29.87 -2.99 -17.13
C VAL A 130 28.85 -2.46 -16.14
N ASP A 131 28.29 -1.29 -16.41
CA ASP A 131 27.22 -0.70 -15.61
C ASP A 131 25.94 -1.55 -15.72
N PRO A 132 25.63 -2.45 -14.76
CA PRO A 132 24.44 -3.31 -14.79
C PRO A 132 23.20 -2.54 -14.34
N SER A 133 23.37 -1.34 -13.76
CA SER A 133 22.28 -0.43 -13.43
C SER A 133 21.66 0.17 -14.69
N GLY A 134 22.43 0.18 -15.79
CA GLY A 134 22.07 0.53 -17.16
C GLY A 134 21.52 1.94 -17.38
N THR A 135 21.16 2.66 -16.31
CA THR A 135 20.40 3.90 -16.35
C THR A 135 20.85 4.81 -15.20
N ALA A 136 21.10 6.08 -15.51
CA ALA A 136 21.45 7.09 -14.51
C ALA A 136 20.42 7.19 -13.36
N ALA A 137 19.16 6.79 -13.63
CA ALA A 137 18.10 6.74 -12.63
C ALA A 137 18.36 5.72 -11.51
N VAL A 138 18.85 4.52 -11.83
CA VAL A 138 19.14 3.49 -10.82
C VAL A 138 20.36 3.89 -9.99
N ARG A 139 21.41 4.45 -10.61
CA ARG A 139 22.57 4.96 -9.88
C ARG A 139 22.18 6.05 -8.86
N LYS A 140 21.31 6.98 -9.26
CA LYS A 140 20.76 8.00 -8.35
C LYS A 140 19.98 7.38 -7.18
N LEU A 141 19.25 6.28 -7.40
CA LEU A 141 18.55 5.56 -6.33
C LEU A 141 19.51 4.86 -5.36
N ILE A 142 20.62 4.33 -5.88
CA ILE A 142 21.69 3.74 -5.04
C ILE A 142 22.33 4.82 -4.18
N GLU A 143 22.67 5.98 -4.75
CA GLU A 143 23.18 7.12 -3.99
C GLU A 143 22.19 7.56 -2.90
N TRP A 144 20.91 7.73 -3.27
CA TRP A 144 19.85 8.09 -2.32
C TRP A 144 19.65 7.06 -1.19
N SER A 145 19.97 5.79 -1.42
CA SER A 145 19.88 4.74 -0.38
C SER A 145 20.76 5.02 0.84
N HIS A 146 21.83 5.81 0.68
CA HIS A 146 22.73 6.23 1.76
C HIS A 146 22.25 7.49 2.51
N GLU A 147 21.32 8.24 1.93
CA GLU A 147 20.83 9.51 2.47
C GLU A 147 19.42 9.39 3.08
N THR A 148 18.62 8.46 2.56
CA THR A 148 17.22 8.32 2.95
C THR A 148 17.04 7.81 4.37
N LEU A 149 16.17 8.49 5.13
CA LEU A 149 15.83 8.11 6.49
C LEU A 149 14.68 7.11 6.56
N THR A 150 13.86 6.97 5.51
CA THR A 150 12.65 6.13 5.53
C THR A 150 12.69 5.02 4.47
N GLY A 151 13.46 5.22 3.40
CA GLY A 151 13.44 4.39 2.20
C GLY A 151 12.14 4.46 1.40
N ASP A 152 11.19 5.33 1.75
CA ASP A 152 9.90 5.45 1.07
C ASP A 152 10.03 6.18 -0.26
N SER A 153 9.54 5.58 -1.35
CA SER A 153 9.47 6.22 -2.67
C SER A 153 8.73 7.57 -2.68
N GLY A 154 7.84 7.82 -1.71
CA GLY A 154 7.12 9.08 -1.55
C GLY A 154 7.99 10.24 -1.04
N ASP A 155 9.20 9.96 -0.56
CA ASP A 155 10.14 10.99 -0.10
C ASP A 155 11.09 11.47 -1.22
N ILE A 156 10.98 10.85 -2.40
CA ILE A 156 11.75 11.22 -3.59
C ILE A 156 11.13 12.47 -4.24
N ASP A 157 11.93 13.53 -4.40
CA ASP A 157 11.51 14.83 -4.95
C ASP A 157 11.81 15.00 -6.46
N TRP A 158 12.40 13.98 -7.11
CA TRP A 158 12.64 13.97 -8.54
C TRP A 158 11.76 12.96 -9.28
N SER A 159 11.65 13.13 -10.61
CA SER A 159 10.89 12.21 -11.44
C SER A 159 11.49 10.80 -11.42
N LEU A 160 10.72 9.84 -10.93
CA LEU A 160 11.10 8.44 -10.76
C LEU A 160 10.34 7.57 -11.75
N SER A 161 11.07 6.81 -12.58
CA SER A 161 10.44 5.81 -13.45
C SER A 161 10.13 4.54 -12.66
N ASP A 162 8.95 3.96 -12.89
CA ASP A 162 8.55 2.68 -12.28
C ASP A 162 9.56 1.56 -12.56
N ASN A 163 10.18 1.57 -13.74
CA ASN A 163 11.16 0.56 -14.11
C ASN A 163 12.44 0.65 -13.27
N ALA A 164 12.94 1.88 -13.05
CA ALA A 164 14.10 2.08 -12.18
C ALA A 164 13.76 1.71 -10.73
N TRP A 165 12.58 2.08 -10.25
CA TRP A 165 12.15 1.74 -8.89
C TRP A 165 12.00 0.23 -8.66
N ARG A 166 11.43 -0.51 -9.62
CA ARG A 166 11.34 -1.98 -9.55
C ARG A 166 12.70 -2.68 -9.48
N GLN A 167 13.78 -2.04 -9.94
CA GLN A 167 15.12 -2.61 -9.83
C GLN A 167 15.65 -2.57 -8.40
N VAL A 168 15.29 -1.56 -7.60
CA VAL A 168 15.80 -1.34 -6.23
C VAL A 168 14.78 -1.67 -5.13
N SER A 169 13.57 -2.10 -5.47
CA SER A 169 12.52 -2.49 -4.53
C SER A 169 12.13 -3.96 -4.74
N VAL A 170 11.37 -4.51 -3.79
CA VAL A 170 10.85 -5.88 -3.84
C VAL A 170 9.39 -5.92 -3.45
N THR A 171 8.65 -6.86 -4.02
CA THR A 171 7.29 -7.18 -3.60
C THR A 171 7.28 -8.04 -2.32
N SER A 172 6.10 -8.23 -1.73
CA SER A 172 5.95 -9.13 -0.59
C SER A 172 6.20 -10.60 -0.94
N GLU A 173 5.98 -11.00 -2.19
CA GLU A 173 6.21 -12.36 -2.70
C GLU A 173 7.71 -12.64 -2.92
N GLU A 174 8.47 -11.63 -3.34
CA GLU A 174 9.92 -11.74 -3.56
C GLU A 174 10.73 -11.65 -2.25
N CYS A 175 10.19 -10.96 -1.23
CA CYS A 175 10.91 -10.70 0.01
C CYS A 175 10.96 -11.95 0.90
N PRO A 176 12.14 -12.47 1.27
CA PRO A 176 12.27 -13.66 2.13
C PRO A 176 11.90 -13.40 3.60
N GLY A 177 11.65 -12.13 3.95
CA GLY A 177 11.35 -11.65 5.30
C GLY A 177 12.58 -11.32 6.14
N ALA A 178 12.40 -10.47 7.14
CA ALA A 178 13.48 -9.91 7.97
C ALA A 178 14.42 -10.97 8.56
N ARG A 179 13.89 -12.10 9.02
CA ARG A 179 14.67 -13.17 9.65
C ARG A 179 15.65 -13.89 8.71
N LYS A 180 15.36 -13.89 7.40
CA LYS A 180 16.17 -14.58 6.38
C LYS A 180 16.99 -13.61 5.52
N CYS A 181 16.63 -12.33 5.52
CA CYS A 181 17.29 -11.30 4.73
C CYS A 181 18.58 -10.82 5.44
N PRO A 182 19.74 -10.77 4.77
CA PRO A 182 20.97 -10.21 5.35
C PRO A 182 20.81 -8.76 5.82
N ARG A 183 19.97 -7.98 5.12
CA ARG A 183 19.62 -6.60 5.45
C ARG A 183 18.33 -6.46 6.26
N GLY A 184 17.90 -7.53 6.93
CA GLY A 184 16.66 -7.57 7.70
C GLY A 184 16.61 -6.56 8.85
N ASN A 185 17.74 -6.37 9.56
CA ASN A 185 17.83 -5.45 10.70
C ASN A 185 17.71 -3.97 10.28
N ASP A 186 18.25 -3.62 9.10
CA ASP A 186 18.23 -2.26 8.57
C ASP A 186 17.06 -2.03 7.59
N CYS A 187 16.08 -2.95 7.56
CA CYS A 187 15.05 -2.94 6.52
C CYS A 187 14.04 -1.81 6.73
N PHE A 188 13.97 -0.91 5.74
CA PHE A 188 13.03 0.21 5.69
C PHE A 188 11.56 -0.20 5.90
N ALA A 189 11.11 -1.23 5.20
CA ALA A 189 9.73 -1.72 5.31
C ALA A 189 9.41 -2.32 6.69
N GLU A 190 10.38 -2.99 7.32
CA GLU A 190 10.19 -3.57 8.66
C GLU A 190 10.19 -2.49 9.73
N ARG A 191 11.02 -1.44 9.59
CA ARG A 191 10.98 -0.28 10.47
C ARG A 191 9.67 0.49 10.36
N ALA A 192 9.13 0.67 9.15
CA ALA A 192 7.81 1.28 8.96
C ALA A 192 6.70 0.45 9.62
N ARG A 193 6.77 -0.89 9.52
CA ARG A 193 5.85 -1.80 10.20
C ARG A 193 5.98 -1.70 11.73
N ALA A 194 7.20 -1.64 12.27
CA ALA A 194 7.42 -1.48 13.71
C ALA A 194 6.87 -0.14 14.22
N LEU A 195 7.10 0.95 13.49
CA LEU A 195 6.55 2.26 13.85
C LEU A 195 5.02 2.25 13.85
N ALA A 196 4.39 1.62 12.85
CA ALA A 196 2.94 1.44 12.82
C ALA A 196 2.43 0.61 14.02
N GLN A 197 3.20 -0.40 14.45
CA GLN A 197 2.89 -1.22 15.63
C GLN A 197 2.96 -0.44 16.96
N GLU A 198 3.60 0.72 16.99
CA GLU A 198 3.68 1.58 18.18
C GLU A 198 2.79 2.83 18.08
N SER A 199 2.13 3.06 16.94
CA SER A 199 1.35 4.27 16.69
C SER A 199 -0.12 4.18 17.08
N ASP A 200 -0.66 5.30 17.57
CA ASP A 200 -2.10 5.48 17.88
C ASP A 200 -2.94 5.55 16.60
N VAL A 201 -2.45 6.27 15.58
CA VAL A 201 -3.12 6.42 14.28
C VAL A 201 -2.24 5.90 13.14
N ILE A 202 -2.76 4.97 12.35
CA ILE A 202 -2.03 4.37 11.23
C ILE A 202 -2.72 4.74 9.93
N VAL A 203 -2.01 5.43 9.04
CA VAL A 203 -2.52 5.78 7.73
C VAL A 203 -2.05 4.75 6.70
N VAL A 204 -3.01 4.11 6.04
CA VAL A 204 -2.77 3.12 5.00
C VAL A 204 -3.50 3.48 3.71
N ASN A 205 -3.10 2.82 2.63
CA ASN A 205 -3.93 2.79 1.44
C ASN A 205 -5.05 1.72 1.61
N THR A 206 -6.25 1.97 1.08
CA THR A 206 -7.38 1.03 1.11
C THR A 206 -7.03 -0.34 0.52
N HIS A 207 -6.17 -0.43 -0.48
CA HIS A 207 -5.67 -1.70 -1.00
C HIS A 207 -4.91 -2.51 0.05
N LEU A 208 -4.10 -1.86 0.89
CA LEU A 208 -3.36 -2.53 1.96
C LEU A 208 -4.32 -3.03 3.06
N TYR A 209 -5.34 -2.24 3.39
CA TYR A 209 -6.39 -2.67 4.31
C TYR A 209 -7.19 -3.87 3.76
N ALA A 210 -7.53 -3.85 2.47
CA ALA A 210 -8.20 -4.97 1.82
C ALA A 210 -7.36 -6.25 1.82
N LEU A 211 -6.04 -6.13 1.63
CA LEU A 211 -5.12 -7.27 1.76
C LEU A 211 -5.05 -7.79 3.20
N ASP A 212 -5.12 -6.90 4.19
CA ASP A 212 -5.16 -7.28 5.60
C ASP A 212 -6.40 -8.12 5.92
N ILE A 213 -7.58 -7.67 5.47
CA ILE A 213 -8.83 -8.45 5.56
C ILE A 213 -8.67 -9.83 4.90
N ALA A 214 -8.14 -9.87 3.67
CA ALA A 214 -7.95 -11.12 2.93
C ALA A 214 -6.91 -12.06 3.58
N SER A 215 -6.07 -11.53 4.46
CA SER A 215 -5.02 -12.28 5.17
C SER A 215 -5.36 -12.49 6.66
N ASP A 216 -6.65 -12.46 7.00
CA ASP A 216 -7.18 -12.61 8.37
C ASP A 216 -6.50 -11.70 9.41
N GLY A 217 -6.19 -10.45 9.05
CA GLY A 217 -5.64 -9.44 9.97
C GLY A 217 -4.13 -9.57 10.25
N SER A 218 -3.38 -10.25 9.38
CA SER A 218 -1.94 -10.52 9.61
C SER A 218 -0.98 -9.39 9.20
N ILE A 219 -1.49 -8.31 8.60
CA ILE A 219 -0.66 -7.23 8.04
C ILE A 219 -0.64 -6.02 8.96
N LEU A 220 -1.82 -5.58 9.39
CA LEU A 220 -2.00 -4.39 10.22
C LEU A 220 -2.00 -4.76 11.71
N PRO A 221 -1.66 -3.82 12.60
CA PRO A 221 -1.85 -4.00 14.03
C PRO A 221 -3.35 -4.10 14.38
N ASP A 222 -3.65 -4.79 15.50
CA ASP A 222 -4.97 -4.72 16.13
C ASP A 222 -5.36 -3.27 16.37
N HIS A 223 -6.61 -2.92 16.03
CA HIS A 223 -7.13 -1.57 16.13
C HIS A 223 -8.63 -1.61 16.45
N ASP A 224 -9.11 -0.58 17.16
CA ASP A 224 -10.49 -0.49 17.62
C ASP A 224 -11.41 0.22 16.60
N VAL A 225 -10.82 1.07 15.76
CA VAL A 225 -11.54 1.92 14.81
C VAL A 225 -10.86 1.88 13.44
N VAL A 226 -11.68 1.78 12.38
CA VAL A 226 -11.24 2.02 11.01
C VAL A 226 -12.06 3.15 10.39
N ILE A 227 -11.37 4.08 9.75
CA ILE A 227 -11.96 5.14 8.92
C ILE A 227 -11.61 4.85 7.46
N PHE A 228 -12.62 4.65 6.62
CA PHE A 228 -12.45 4.56 5.17
C PHE A 228 -12.73 5.92 4.53
N ASP A 229 -11.69 6.62 4.10
CA ASP A 229 -11.84 7.82 3.29
C ASP A 229 -12.07 7.44 1.82
N GLU A 230 -12.91 8.21 1.14
CA GLU A 230 -13.41 7.90 -0.20
C GLU A 230 -14.02 6.49 -0.29
N ALA A 231 -14.84 6.11 0.72
CA ALA A 231 -15.48 4.80 0.86
C ALA A 231 -16.28 4.31 -0.36
N HIS A 232 -16.63 5.21 -1.29
CA HIS A 232 -17.25 4.84 -2.57
C HIS A 232 -16.34 3.97 -3.46
N GLN A 233 -15.03 3.95 -3.21
CA GLN A 233 -14.06 3.08 -3.89
C GLN A 233 -13.89 1.71 -3.20
N LEU A 234 -14.46 1.53 -2.00
CA LEU A 234 -14.14 0.39 -1.13
C LEU A 234 -14.53 -0.95 -1.74
N GLU A 235 -15.73 -1.05 -2.32
CA GLU A 235 -16.23 -2.29 -2.93
C GLU A 235 -15.31 -2.80 -4.05
N ASP A 236 -14.94 -1.91 -4.97
CA ASP A 236 -14.06 -2.23 -6.09
C ASP A 236 -12.66 -2.61 -5.61
N VAL A 237 -12.11 -1.85 -4.65
CA VAL A 237 -10.78 -2.12 -4.07
C VAL A 237 -10.75 -3.47 -3.37
N VAL A 238 -11.70 -3.77 -2.50
CA VAL A 238 -11.76 -5.05 -1.77
C VAL A 238 -11.93 -6.22 -2.73
N SER A 239 -12.84 -6.09 -3.70
CA SER A 239 -13.06 -7.12 -4.71
C SER A 239 -11.80 -7.39 -5.53
N SER A 240 -11.07 -6.34 -5.92
CA SER A 240 -9.83 -6.46 -6.69
C SER A 240 -8.70 -7.14 -5.88
N SER A 241 -8.55 -6.79 -4.60
CA SER A 241 -7.51 -7.37 -3.73
C SER A 241 -7.75 -8.84 -3.38
N ALA A 242 -9.01 -9.29 -3.35
CA ALA A 242 -9.38 -10.69 -3.14
C ALA A 242 -9.37 -11.52 -4.45
N SER A 243 -9.06 -10.89 -5.59
CA SER A 243 -9.06 -11.54 -6.90
C SER A 243 -7.66 -11.93 -7.36
N VAL A 244 -7.52 -13.07 -8.03
CA VAL A 244 -6.29 -13.46 -8.71
C VAL A 244 -6.39 -13.09 -10.19
N ALA A 245 -5.43 -12.31 -10.68
CA ALA A 245 -5.31 -11.98 -12.09
C ALA A 245 -4.25 -12.86 -12.78
N ILE A 246 -4.68 -13.61 -13.79
CA ILE A 246 -3.82 -14.32 -14.74
C ILE A 246 -4.04 -13.66 -16.09
N GLY A 247 -2.98 -13.11 -16.66
CA GLY A 247 -3.01 -12.48 -17.97
C GLY A 247 -1.80 -12.88 -18.81
N PRO A 248 -1.88 -12.75 -20.15
CA PRO A 248 -0.78 -13.10 -21.05
C PRO A 248 0.57 -12.49 -20.69
N GLY A 249 0.58 -11.21 -20.29
CA GLY A 249 1.81 -10.52 -19.89
C GLY A 249 2.47 -11.15 -18.66
N ARG A 250 1.68 -11.61 -17.68
CA ARG A 250 2.19 -12.31 -16.49
C ARG A 250 2.80 -13.66 -16.87
N VAL A 251 2.15 -14.40 -17.78
CA VAL A 251 2.69 -15.66 -18.31
C VAL A 251 4.03 -15.44 -19.02
N ALA A 252 4.12 -14.44 -19.89
CA ALA A 252 5.36 -14.12 -20.60
C ALA A 252 6.50 -13.73 -19.63
N SER A 253 6.19 -12.94 -18.60
CA SER A 253 7.15 -12.59 -17.55
C SER A 253 7.66 -13.83 -16.81
N ILE A 254 6.75 -14.73 -16.41
CA ILE A 254 7.12 -15.99 -15.73
C ILE A 254 8.00 -16.86 -16.64
N ALA A 255 7.66 -16.98 -17.93
CA ALA A 255 8.46 -17.72 -18.89
C ALA A 255 9.90 -17.17 -18.99
N SER A 256 10.05 -15.84 -19.01
CA SER A 256 11.37 -15.19 -19.01
C SER A 256 12.16 -15.47 -17.74
N THR A 257 11.51 -15.47 -16.57
CA THR A 257 12.16 -15.81 -15.29
C THR A 257 12.57 -17.28 -15.26
N ILE A 258 11.69 -18.20 -15.68
CA ILE A 258 11.97 -19.64 -15.76
C ILE A 258 13.21 -19.90 -16.61
N ARG A 259 13.34 -19.24 -17.77
CA ARG A 259 14.51 -19.38 -18.65
C ARG A 259 15.84 -19.06 -17.96
N SER A 260 15.82 -18.17 -16.97
CA SER A 260 17.04 -17.80 -16.21
C SER A 260 17.41 -18.77 -15.10
N VAL A 261 16.49 -19.68 -14.73
CA VAL A 261 16.64 -20.58 -13.57
C VAL A 261 16.68 -22.06 -14.02
N ILE A 262 15.82 -22.44 -14.95
CA ILE A 262 15.63 -23.81 -15.44
C ILE A 262 16.21 -23.91 -16.85
N ALA A 263 17.21 -24.79 -17.02
CA ALA A 263 17.86 -25.04 -18.30
C ALA A 263 17.04 -26.00 -19.20
N ASP A 264 15.77 -25.68 -19.44
CA ASP A 264 14.87 -26.44 -20.33
C ASP A 264 14.19 -25.50 -21.35
N ASP A 265 14.76 -25.47 -22.56
CA ASP A 265 14.25 -24.68 -23.68
C ASP A 265 12.88 -25.17 -24.20
N ALA A 266 12.57 -26.46 -24.03
CA ALA A 266 11.30 -27.02 -24.45
C ALA A 266 10.17 -26.55 -23.52
N LEU A 267 10.43 -26.53 -22.22
CA LEU A 267 9.52 -25.98 -21.22
C LEU A 267 9.27 -24.49 -21.42
N TYR A 268 10.34 -23.70 -21.67
CA TYR A 268 10.21 -22.27 -22.01
C TYR A 268 9.31 -22.05 -23.24
N THR A 269 9.54 -22.82 -24.30
CA THR A 269 8.74 -22.73 -25.54
C THR A 269 7.28 -23.08 -25.30
N ARG A 270 7.01 -24.12 -24.49
CA ARG A 270 5.65 -24.51 -24.10
C ARG A 270 4.95 -23.41 -23.30
N PHE A 271 5.61 -22.78 -22.33
CA PHE A 271 5.08 -21.64 -21.59
C PHE A 271 4.69 -20.46 -22.51
N GLY A 272 5.55 -20.11 -23.45
CA GLY A 272 5.27 -19.03 -24.41
C GLY A 272 4.07 -19.34 -25.32
N ARG A 273 3.91 -20.60 -25.74
CA ARG A 273 2.74 -21.05 -26.51
C ARG A 273 1.48 -21.01 -25.66
N ALA A 274 1.50 -21.56 -24.45
CA ALA A 274 0.35 -21.57 -23.55
C ALA A 274 -0.14 -20.14 -23.23
N GLY A 275 0.76 -19.19 -23.03
CA GLY A 275 0.42 -17.77 -22.88
C GLY A 275 -0.22 -17.15 -24.12
N THR A 276 0.26 -17.52 -25.31
CA THR A 276 -0.33 -17.10 -26.59
C THR A 276 -1.74 -17.69 -26.77
N SER A 277 -1.91 -18.98 -26.49
CA SER A 277 -3.20 -19.68 -26.52
C SER A 277 -4.22 -19.00 -25.60
N LEU A 278 -3.81 -18.67 -24.36
CA LEU A 278 -4.66 -17.93 -23.43
C LEU A 278 -5.05 -16.55 -23.98
N THR A 279 -4.11 -15.83 -24.59
CA THR A 279 -4.37 -14.52 -25.22
C THR A 279 -5.45 -14.64 -26.28
N THR A 280 -5.29 -15.60 -27.20
CA THR A 280 -6.23 -15.81 -28.30
C THR A 280 -7.60 -16.23 -27.77
N ALA A 281 -7.66 -17.13 -26.78
CA ALA A 281 -8.91 -17.58 -26.18
C ALA A 281 -9.68 -16.44 -25.49
N LEU A 282 -8.96 -15.52 -24.83
CA LEU A 282 -9.57 -14.39 -24.12
C LEU A 282 -9.89 -13.19 -25.03
N ALA A 283 -9.25 -13.06 -26.20
CA ALA A 283 -9.41 -11.89 -27.08
C ALA A 283 -10.87 -11.63 -27.46
N ALA A 284 -11.65 -12.68 -27.74
CA ALA A 284 -13.06 -12.59 -28.09
C ALA A 284 -13.97 -12.14 -26.91
N ARG A 285 -13.44 -12.14 -25.69
CA ARG A 285 -14.15 -11.84 -24.43
C ARG A 285 -13.62 -10.58 -23.75
N SER A 286 -12.85 -9.77 -24.45
CA SER A 286 -12.37 -8.49 -23.91
C SER A 286 -13.56 -7.63 -23.44
N GLY A 287 -13.53 -7.20 -22.17
CA GLY A 287 -14.62 -6.43 -21.55
C GLY A 287 -15.87 -7.24 -21.20
N GLN A 288 -15.87 -8.56 -21.35
CA GLN A 288 -17.00 -9.43 -20.99
C GLN A 288 -16.67 -10.30 -19.78
N ARG A 289 -17.65 -10.51 -18.90
CA ARG A 289 -17.53 -11.49 -17.81
C ARG A 289 -17.61 -12.90 -18.40
N VAL A 290 -16.61 -13.73 -18.10
CA VAL A 290 -16.64 -15.16 -18.41
C VAL A 290 -17.17 -15.91 -17.18
N ALA A 291 -18.31 -16.57 -17.31
CA ALA A 291 -18.92 -17.36 -16.24
C ALA A 291 -18.53 -18.85 -16.37
N LEU A 292 -18.68 -19.60 -15.28
CA LEU A 292 -18.60 -21.06 -15.34
C LEU A 292 -19.89 -21.65 -15.93
N PRO A 293 -19.81 -22.75 -16.70
CA PRO A 293 -18.58 -23.43 -17.12
C PRO A 293 -17.80 -22.65 -18.18
N LEU A 294 -16.47 -22.78 -18.17
CA LEU A 294 -15.60 -22.10 -19.15
C LEU A 294 -15.80 -22.68 -20.56
N GLU A 295 -15.67 -21.81 -21.57
CA GLU A 295 -15.55 -22.25 -22.96
C GLU A 295 -14.32 -23.15 -23.14
N GLN A 296 -14.44 -24.19 -23.96
CA GLN A 296 -13.40 -25.21 -24.13
C GLN A 296 -12.03 -24.61 -24.46
N SER A 297 -11.98 -23.58 -25.32
CA SER A 297 -10.75 -22.88 -25.68
C SER A 297 -10.04 -22.21 -24.49
N ILE A 298 -10.80 -21.64 -23.57
CA ILE A 298 -10.27 -21.01 -22.35
C ILE A 298 -9.84 -22.10 -21.36
N ALA A 299 -10.66 -23.15 -21.20
CA ALA A 299 -10.35 -24.27 -20.32
C ALA A 299 -9.05 -24.99 -20.75
N ASP A 300 -8.90 -25.30 -22.03
CA ASP A 300 -7.73 -25.99 -22.58
C ASP A 300 -6.45 -25.16 -22.39
N ALA A 301 -6.52 -23.84 -22.67
CA ALA A 301 -5.38 -22.94 -22.46
C ALA A 301 -4.95 -22.86 -20.99
N LEU A 302 -5.91 -22.82 -20.05
CA LEU A 302 -5.62 -22.83 -18.62
C LEU A 302 -5.05 -24.17 -18.14
N VAL A 303 -5.53 -25.29 -18.67
CA VAL A 303 -4.98 -26.62 -18.39
C VAL A 303 -3.54 -26.73 -18.89
N GLU A 304 -3.25 -26.26 -20.11
CA GLU A 304 -1.89 -26.24 -20.65
C GLU A 304 -0.95 -25.40 -19.78
N LEU A 305 -1.38 -24.20 -19.36
CA LEU A 305 -0.62 -23.35 -18.45
C LEU A 305 -0.33 -24.02 -17.11
N ARG A 306 -1.32 -24.71 -16.54
CA ARG A 306 -1.17 -25.45 -15.29
C ARG A 306 -0.13 -26.57 -15.44
N LEU A 307 -0.24 -27.38 -16.49
CA LEU A 307 0.70 -28.48 -16.74
C LEU A 307 2.15 -27.97 -16.91
N CYS A 308 2.34 -26.87 -17.65
CA CYS A 308 3.67 -26.27 -17.78
C CYS A 308 4.21 -25.77 -16.43
N THR A 309 3.33 -25.22 -15.58
CA THR A 309 3.69 -24.75 -14.24
C THR A 309 4.08 -25.92 -13.33
N ASP A 310 3.33 -27.00 -13.35
CA ASP A 310 3.63 -28.21 -12.58
C ASP A 310 4.97 -28.82 -13.02
N ASP A 311 5.23 -28.91 -14.33
CA ASP A 311 6.53 -29.37 -14.87
C ASP A 311 7.68 -28.49 -14.35
N ALA A 312 7.53 -27.16 -14.40
CA ALA A 312 8.55 -26.21 -13.94
C ALA A 312 8.84 -26.29 -12.44
N LEU A 313 7.83 -26.57 -11.61
CA LEU A 313 8.02 -26.70 -10.16
C LEU A 313 8.77 -27.99 -9.78
N THR A 314 8.82 -28.98 -10.69
CA THR A 314 9.49 -30.27 -10.47
C THR A 314 10.85 -30.40 -11.16
N ALA A 315 11.21 -29.44 -12.01
CA ALA A 315 12.48 -29.39 -12.74
C ALA A 315 13.60 -28.77 -11.89
#